data_AF-Q6B893-F1
#
_entry.id   AF-Q6B893-F1
#
_cell.length_a   1.000
_cell.length_b   1.000
_cell.length_c   1.000
_cell.angle_alpha   90.00
_cell.angle_beta   90.00
_cell.angle_gamma   90.00
#
_symmetry.space_group_name_H-M   'P 1'
#
loop_
_entity.id
_entity.type
_entity.pdbx_description
1 polymer ?
#
loop_
_entity_poly.entity_id
_entity_poly.type
_entity_poly.pdbx_seq_one_letter_code
_entity_poly.pdbx_strand_id
1 'polypeptide(L)' 'MRALAIVIISLLLLECFYFVECRARKPVVRYKPTPYCRQPCDTLKQCGPPCPKCPRRYWSSQVCEK' A
#
# COMPACT_ATOMS: atom_id res chain seq x y z
N MET A 1 42.95 -8.77 15.44
CA MET A 1 41.84 -8.25 16.28
C MET A 1 41.15 -7.03 15.67
N ARG A 2 41.86 -5.93 15.35
CA ARG A 2 41.23 -4.71 14.81
C ARG A 2 40.53 -4.87 13.45
N ALA A 3 41.11 -5.65 12.53
CA ALA A 3 40.52 -5.88 11.22
C ALA A 3 39.15 -6.59 11.29
N LEU A 4 39.04 -7.61 12.16
CA LEU A 4 37.77 -8.31 12.38
C LEU A 4 36.70 -7.39 12.97
N ALA A 5 37.07 -6.52 13.92
CA ALA A 5 36.13 -5.54 14.47
C ALA A 5 35.61 -4.57 13.39
N ILE A 6 36.49 -4.10 12.49
CA ILE A 6 36.09 -3.22 11.38
C ILE A 6 35.11 -3.93 10.45
N VAL A 7 35.39 -5.18 10.06
CA VAL A 7 34.51 -5.98 9.19
C VAL A 7 33.12 -6.19 9.83
N ILE A 8 33.09 -6.51 11.12
CA ILE A 8 31.83 -6.70 11.87
C ILE A 8 31.03 -5.39 11.93
N ILE A 9 31.70 -4.27 12.22
CA ILE A 9 31.04 -2.95 12.27
C ILE A 9 30.48 -2.57 10.90
N SER A 10 31.22 -2.82 9.81
CA SER A 10 30.76 -2.57 8.44
C SER A 10 29.53 -3.40 8.08
N LEU A 11 29.50 -4.69 8.46
CA LEU A 11 28.34 -5.57 8.23
C LEU A 11 27.11 -5.11 9.01
N LEU A 12 27.27 -4.72 10.27
CA LEU A 12 26.18 -4.21 11.10
C LEU A 12 25.59 -2.92 10.53
N LEU A 13 26.46 -1.99 10.11
CA LEU A 13 26.01 -0.75 9.48
C LEU A 13 25.24 -1.02 8.20
N LEU A 14 25.72 -1.94 7.36
CA LEU A 14 25.05 -2.34 6.12
C LEU A 14 23.64 -2.89 6.37
N GLU A 15 23.48 -3.75 7.38
CA GLU A 15 22.19 -4.31 7.77
C GLU A 15 21.23 -3.23 8.30
N CYS A 16 21.73 -2.31 9.12
CA CYS A 16 20.97 -1.16 9.59
C CYS A 16 20.47 -0.29 8.44
N PHE A 17 21.33 0.02 7.45
CA PHE A 17 20.92 0.80 6.28
C PHE A 17 19.89 0.07 5.44
N TYR A 18 20.07 -1.23 5.20
CA TYR A 18 19.12 -2.06 4.45
C TYR A 18 17.74 -2.08 5.11
N PHE A 19 17.70 -2.22 6.44
CA PHE A 19 16.46 -2.22 7.20
C PHE A 19 15.73 -0.87 7.17
N VAL A 20 16.47 0.24 7.22
CA VAL A 20 15.90 1.60 7.16
C VAL A 20 15.32 1.90 5.78
N GLU A 21 16.04 1.58 4.70
CA GLU A 21 15.53 1.79 3.34
C GLU A 21 14.34 0.89 3.00
N CYS A 22 14.36 -0.39 3.43
CA CYS A 22 13.23 -1.29 3.18
C CYS A 22 11.99 -0.92 4.02
N ARG A 23 12.16 -0.20 5.14
CA ARG A 23 11.06 0.37 5.94
C ARG A 23 10.61 1.75 5.48
N ALA A 24 11.29 2.37 4.50
CA ALA A 24 10.81 3.59 3.87
C ALA A 24 9.45 3.27 3.22
N ARG A 25 8.41 3.58 4.00
CA ARG A 25 7.02 3.16 3.81
C ARG A 25 6.63 3.31 2.36
N LYS A 26 6.05 2.24 1.78
CA LYS A 26 5.29 2.35 0.53
C LYS A 26 4.45 3.62 0.62
N PRO A 27 4.53 4.54 -0.35
CA PRO A 27 3.79 5.79 -0.28
C PRO A 27 2.33 5.42 -0.07
N VAL A 28 1.74 5.91 1.01
CA VAL A 28 0.29 5.80 1.22
C VAL A 28 -0.32 6.52 0.03
N VAL A 29 -0.85 5.75 -0.91
CA VAL A 29 -1.47 6.32 -2.11
C VAL A 29 -2.71 7.06 -1.64
N ARG A 30 -2.57 8.37 -1.46
CA ARG A 30 -3.69 9.25 -1.11
C ARG A 30 -4.47 9.53 -2.37
N TYR A 31 -5.52 8.75 -2.58
CA TYR A 31 -6.47 9.00 -3.66
C TYR A 31 -7.23 10.29 -3.35
N LYS A 32 -7.50 11.11 -4.37
CA LYS A 32 -8.43 12.24 -4.22
C LYS A 32 -9.78 11.69 -3.73
N PRO A 33 -10.39 12.29 -2.69
CA PRO A 33 -11.71 11.90 -2.24
C PRO A 33 -12.67 12.17 -3.40
N THR A 34 -13.11 11.11 -4.04
CA THR A 34 -14.15 11.16 -5.07
C THR A 34 -15.40 10.57 -4.45
N PRO A 35 -16.56 11.22 -4.61
CA PRO A 35 -17.79 10.73 -4.01
C PRO A 35 -18.10 9.34 -4.58
N TYR A 36 -18.54 8.44 -3.70
CA TYR A 36 -18.88 7.04 -4.00
C TYR A 36 -17.73 6.13 -4.47
N CYS A 37 -16.72 6.61 -5.18
CA CYS A 37 -15.63 5.76 -5.69
C CYS A 37 -14.83 5.10 -4.56
N ARG A 38 -14.45 3.82 -4.77
CA ARG A 38 -13.72 2.98 -3.81
C ARG A 38 -14.44 2.75 -2.48
N GLN A 39 -15.70 3.16 -2.37
CA GLN A 39 -16.55 2.84 -1.24
C GLN A 39 -16.93 1.36 -1.32
N PRO A 40 -16.86 0.59 -0.22
CA PRO A 40 -17.36 -0.78 -0.18
C PRO A 40 -18.82 -0.83 -0.63
N CYS A 41 -19.17 -1.82 -1.45
CA CYS A 41 -20.51 -1.99 -1.96
C CYS A 41 -20.87 -3.47 -2.11
N ASP A 42 -22.13 -3.79 -1.81
CA ASP A 42 -22.76 -5.10 -2.06
C ASP A 42 -23.83 -4.98 -3.16
N THR A 43 -24.38 -3.78 -3.34
CA THR A 43 -25.46 -3.47 -4.28
C THR A 43 -25.21 -2.16 -5.01
N LEU A 44 -25.75 -2.00 -6.23
CA LEU A 44 -25.58 -0.79 -7.03
C LEU A 44 -26.14 0.48 -6.36
N LYS A 45 -27.11 0.36 -5.44
CA LYS A 45 -27.72 1.51 -4.75
C LYS A 45 -26.77 2.27 -3.83
N GLN A 46 -25.67 1.62 -3.42
CA GLN A 46 -24.63 2.21 -2.59
C GLN A 46 -23.61 3.02 -3.41
N CYS A 47 -23.64 2.87 -4.73
CA CYS A 47 -22.77 3.53 -5.68
C CYS A 47 -23.51 4.67 -6.40
N GLY A 48 -22.78 5.71 -6.79
CA GLY A 48 -23.34 6.90 -7.41
C GLY A 48 -22.35 7.57 -8.34
N PRO A 49 -22.75 8.60 -9.10
CA PRO A 49 -21.84 9.29 -10.01
C PRO A 49 -20.64 9.87 -9.22
N PRO A 50 -19.38 9.71 -9.68
CA PRO A 50 -18.93 9.20 -10.99
C PRO A 50 -18.64 7.68 -11.04
N CYS A 51 -18.84 6.93 -9.95
CA CYS A 51 -18.58 5.48 -9.88
C CYS A 51 -19.88 4.71 -9.59
N PRO A 52 -20.72 4.44 -10.60
CA PRO A 52 -22.04 3.84 -10.40
C PRO A 52 -22.02 2.31 -10.28
N LYS A 53 -20.89 1.66 -10.56
CA LYS A 53 -20.82 0.20 -10.64
C LYS A 53 -20.35 -0.40 -9.33
N CYS A 54 -20.94 -1.53 -8.97
CA CYS A 54 -20.47 -2.40 -7.90
C CYS A 54 -20.07 -3.77 -8.47
N PRO A 55 -18.77 -4.10 -8.58
CA PRO A 55 -18.33 -5.32 -9.24
C PRO A 55 -18.57 -6.55 -8.38
N ARG A 56 -19.52 -7.42 -8.75
CA ARG A 56 -19.78 -8.71 -8.09
C ARG A 56 -18.86 -9.84 -8.53
N ARG A 57 -17.54 -9.61 -8.57
CA ARG A 57 -16.56 -10.64 -8.93
C ARG A 57 -15.94 -11.24 -7.68
N TYR A 58 -15.84 -12.57 -7.64
CA TYR A 58 -15.26 -13.31 -6.50
C TYR A 58 -13.81 -12.91 -6.18
N TRP A 59 -13.07 -12.45 -7.19
CA TRP A 59 -11.65 -12.07 -7.10
C TRP A 59 -11.41 -10.55 -7.18
N SER A 60 -12.48 -9.72 -7.20
CA SER A 60 -12.35 -8.27 -7.23
C SER A 60 -12.72 -7.68 -5.87
N SER A 61 -12.06 -6.59 -5.50
CA SER A 61 -12.51 -5.75 -4.39
C SER A 61 -13.94 -5.30 -4.66
N GLN A 62 -14.87 -5.62 -3.75
CA GLN A 62 -16.28 -5.22 -3.77
C GLN A 62 -16.40 -3.72 -3.43
N VAL A 63 -15.90 -2.86 -4.33
CA VAL A 63 -15.86 -1.41 -4.15
C VAL A 63 -16.40 -0.70 -5.38
N CYS A 64 -17.03 0.45 -5.19
CA CYS A 64 -17.62 1.20 -6.30
C CYS A 64 -16.54 1.65 -7.30
N GLU A 65 -16.79 1.39 -8.58
CA GLU A 65 -15.91 1.73 -9.70
C GLU A 65 -16.68 2.43 -10.84
N LYS A 66 -15.94 2.98 -11.80
CA LYS A 66 -16.50 3.67 -12.97
C LYS A 66 -17.17 2.72 -13.95
#